data_AF-A0A6G9Z5G7-F1
#
_entry.id   AF-A0A6G9Z5G7-F1
#
_cell.length_a   1.000
_cell.length_b   1.000
_cell.length_c   1.000
_cell.angle_alpha   90.00
_cell.angle_beta   90.00
_cell.angle_gamma   90.00
#
_symmetry.space_group_name_H-M   'P 1'
#
loop_
_entity.id
_entity.type
_entity.pdbx_description
1 polymer ?
#
loop_
_entity_poly.entity_id
_entity_poly.type
_entity_poly.pdbx_seq_one_letter_code
_entity_poly.pdbx_strand_id
1 'polypeptide(L)'
;MLDETCGGGDGIAWHWSIVTSSATNSQLAGVLASVLFTGIVLLFGRRERVHLQIIALFAAGFMSLGLDSYMFSMITGIRPLVQGKGISESACLQAWAQGMPASGLLAVGGTSLVCGLGWMLSTHQTEAAQKQESGTLRPVDNYASYLTGWMSAGVILTTTLLLAVTNWDFLDVMYALKPSPFLHRAVLSLDIAIALSSSGIALVRTCRPRRRPGNPHESAPPRTLPWAAYSIVISAACGTIFAGLLTHYPENWTSAWIYAISVFGILFGSIAPCGISILLAMSLPRLEGSAPAAPLQPAAAVPPEPVS
;
A
#
# COMPACT_ATOMS: atom_id res chain seq x y z
N MET A 1 -31.87 -7.48 -3.04
CA MET A 1 -31.51 -8.87 -3.39
C MET A 1 -30.27 -8.79 -4.26
N LEU A 2 -29.31 -9.71 -4.11
CA LEU A 2 -28.11 -9.73 -4.97
C LEU A 2 -28.49 -10.24 -6.36
N ASP A 3 -27.79 -9.77 -7.39
CA ASP A 3 -27.95 -10.24 -8.77
C ASP A 3 -27.05 -11.45 -9.09
N GLU A 4 -27.14 -11.99 -10.32
CA GLU A 4 -26.34 -13.14 -10.78
C GLU A 4 -24.82 -12.86 -10.79
N THR A 5 -24.43 -11.61 -10.65
CA THR A 5 -23.05 -11.16 -10.58
C THR A 5 -22.60 -10.85 -9.15
N CYS A 6 -23.44 -11.15 -8.15
CA CYS A 6 -23.22 -10.79 -6.75
C CYS A 6 -23.07 -9.28 -6.51
N GLY A 7 -23.66 -8.47 -7.39
CA GLY A 7 -23.84 -7.04 -7.27
C GLY A 7 -25.17 -6.66 -6.63
N GLY A 8 -25.32 -5.39 -6.27
CA GLY A 8 -26.57 -4.86 -5.74
C GLY A 8 -27.64 -4.78 -6.83
N GLY A 9 -28.72 -5.56 -6.67
CA GLY A 9 -29.88 -5.51 -7.56
C GLY A 9 -30.78 -4.29 -7.32
N ASP A 10 -31.94 -4.27 -8.00
CA ASP A 10 -32.88 -3.16 -7.96
C ASP A 10 -33.26 -2.74 -6.51
N GLY A 11 -33.04 -1.46 -6.19
CA GLY A 11 -33.32 -0.87 -4.88
C GLY A 11 -32.14 -0.82 -3.91
N ILE A 12 -30.96 -1.29 -4.30
CA ILE A 12 -29.69 -1.11 -3.56
C ILE A 12 -28.92 0.06 -4.21
N ALA A 13 -28.32 0.94 -3.40
CA ALA A 13 -27.69 2.17 -3.88
C ALA A 13 -26.38 1.95 -4.68
N TRP A 14 -25.79 0.75 -4.61
CA TRP A 14 -24.55 0.39 -5.29
C TRP A 14 -24.79 -0.69 -6.34
N HIS A 15 -24.28 -0.47 -7.56
CA HIS A 15 -24.46 -1.36 -8.72
C HIS A 15 -23.19 -2.14 -9.10
N TRP A 16 -22.15 -2.05 -8.27
CA TRP A 16 -20.87 -2.71 -8.55
C TRP A 16 -20.92 -4.19 -8.16
N SER A 17 -20.22 -5.02 -8.92
CA SER A 17 -20.11 -6.46 -8.69
C SER A 17 -18.65 -6.90 -8.57
N ILE A 18 -18.36 -7.61 -7.48
CA ILE A 18 -17.03 -8.18 -7.19
C ILE A 18 -16.64 -9.23 -8.24
N VAL A 19 -17.60 -10.05 -8.70
CA VAL A 19 -17.34 -11.14 -9.64
C VAL A 19 -17.03 -10.59 -11.02
N THR A 20 -17.81 -9.63 -11.54
CA THR A 20 -17.57 -9.03 -12.86
C THR A 20 -16.27 -8.23 -12.92
N SER A 21 -15.94 -7.54 -11.84
CA SER A 21 -14.74 -6.68 -11.78
C SER A 21 -13.46 -7.47 -11.50
N SER A 22 -13.57 -8.68 -10.96
CA SER A 22 -12.42 -9.50 -10.58
C SER A 22 -11.47 -9.79 -11.75
N ALA A 23 -11.96 -10.00 -12.98
CA ALA A 23 -11.11 -10.22 -14.15
C ALA A 23 -10.21 -9.01 -14.44
N THR A 24 -10.79 -7.81 -14.40
CA THR A 24 -10.05 -6.55 -14.63
C THR A 24 -9.08 -6.27 -13.48
N ASN A 25 -9.46 -6.53 -12.23
CA ASN A 25 -8.58 -6.38 -11.07
C ASN A 25 -7.40 -7.35 -11.12
N SER A 26 -7.63 -8.60 -11.53
CA SER A 26 -6.57 -9.60 -11.73
C SER A 26 -5.54 -9.16 -12.77
N GLN A 27 -5.99 -8.57 -13.89
CA GLN A 27 -5.13 -8.01 -14.93
C GLN A 27 -4.32 -6.81 -14.41
N LEU A 28 -4.99 -5.88 -13.71
CA LEU A 28 -4.32 -4.73 -13.10
C LEU A 28 -3.22 -5.17 -12.14
N ALA A 29 -3.50 -6.14 -11.26
CA ALA A 29 -2.54 -6.71 -10.34
C ALA A 29 -1.33 -7.31 -11.07
N GLY A 30 -1.57 -8.07 -12.15
CA GLY A 30 -0.51 -8.64 -12.99
C GLY A 30 0.38 -7.58 -13.65
N VAL A 31 -0.22 -6.49 -14.15
CA VAL A 31 0.54 -5.36 -14.72
C VAL A 31 1.41 -4.69 -13.65
N LEU A 32 0.85 -4.38 -12.48
CA LEU A 32 1.60 -3.78 -11.38
C LEU A 32 2.73 -4.70 -10.90
N ALA A 33 2.50 -6.02 -10.86
CA ALA A 33 3.53 -7.00 -10.54
C ALA A 33 4.68 -6.98 -11.55
N SER A 34 4.38 -6.87 -12.85
CA SER A 34 5.42 -6.79 -13.89
C SER A 34 6.29 -5.52 -13.77
N VAL A 35 5.69 -4.41 -13.33
CA VAL A 35 6.42 -3.16 -13.05
C VAL A 35 7.36 -3.35 -11.85
N LEU A 36 6.90 -4.00 -10.78
CA LEU A 36 7.76 -4.36 -9.64
C LEU A 36 8.92 -5.26 -10.06
N PHE A 37 8.64 -6.29 -10.86
CA PHE A 37 9.66 -7.19 -11.39
C PHE A 37 10.72 -6.44 -12.21
N THR A 38 10.29 -5.50 -13.05
CA THR A 38 11.20 -4.62 -13.80
C THR A 38 12.08 -3.80 -12.86
N GLY A 39 11.51 -3.22 -11.80
CA GLY A 39 12.25 -2.51 -10.76
C GLY A 39 13.30 -3.40 -10.07
N ILE A 40 12.96 -4.66 -9.76
CA ILE A 40 13.90 -5.64 -9.21
C ILE A 40 15.09 -5.88 -10.14
N VAL A 41 14.83 -6.11 -11.44
CA VAL A 41 15.87 -6.34 -12.45
C VAL A 41 16.81 -5.14 -12.58
N LEU A 42 16.27 -3.92 -12.59
CA LEU A 42 17.08 -2.69 -12.66
C LEU A 42 17.99 -2.51 -11.43
N LEU A 43 17.55 -2.98 -10.26
CA LEU A 43 18.29 -2.85 -9.02
C LEU A 43 19.31 -3.98 -8.79
N PHE A 44 19.15 -5.16 -9.41
CA PHE A 44 20.05 -6.30 -9.23
C PHE A 44 21.51 -6.01 -9.57
N GLY A 45 21.78 -5.01 -10.42
CA GLY A 45 23.14 -4.56 -10.74
C GLY A 45 23.81 -3.69 -9.67
N ARG A 46 23.09 -3.28 -8.62
CA ARG A 46 23.58 -2.36 -7.59
C ARG A 46 23.81 -3.11 -6.27
N ARG A 47 25.00 -2.94 -5.69
CA ARG A 47 25.45 -3.70 -4.49
C ARG A 47 25.26 -2.95 -3.17
N GLU A 48 24.67 -1.76 -3.15
CA GLU A 48 24.53 -1.02 -1.90
C GLU A 48 23.40 -1.59 -1.03
N ARG A 49 23.56 -1.47 0.29
CA ARG A 49 22.58 -2.00 1.26
C ARG A 49 21.18 -1.39 1.08
N VAL A 50 21.10 -0.14 0.63
CA VAL A 50 19.83 0.54 0.36
C VAL A 50 19.09 -0.15 -0.80
N HIS A 51 19.79 -0.44 -1.91
CA HIS A 51 19.20 -1.14 -3.05
C HIS A 51 18.71 -2.55 -2.67
N LEU A 52 19.44 -3.29 -1.82
CA LEU A 52 18.99 -4.60 -1.34
C LEU A 52 17.65 -4.55 -0.58
N GLN A 53 17.42 -3.51 0.22
CA GLN A 53 16.16 -3.38 0.93
C GLN A 53 15.02 -2.98 0.00
N ILE A 54 15.27 -2.11 -0.99
CA ILE A 54 14.28 -1.77 -2.01
C ILE A 54 13.93 -3.00 -2.86
N ILE A 55 14.93 -3.82 -3.23
CA ILE A 55 14.70 -5.10 -3.91
C ILE A 55 13.81 -6.01 -3.07
N ALA A 56 14.06 -6.14 -1.76
CA ALA A 56 13.23 -6.93 -0.87
C ALA A 56 11.79 -6.40 -0.80
N LEU A 57 11.60 -5.08 -0.77
CA LEU A 57 10.27 -4.45 -0.80
C LEU A 57 9.55 -4.72 -2.12
N PHE A 58 10.23 -4.57 -3.26
CA PHE A 58 9.65 -4.88 -4.57
C PHE A 58 9.34 -6.37 -4.73
N ALA A 59 10.19 -7.27 -4.22
CA ALA A 59 9.93 -8.71 -4.23
C ALA A 59 8.70 -9.07 -3.38
N ALA A 60 8.56 -8.46 -2.20
CA ALA A 60 7.39 -8.63 -1.35
C ALA A 60 6.11 -8.11 -2.03
N GLY A 61 6.17 -6.92 -2.63
CA GLY A 61 5.05 -6.36 -3.40
C GLY A 61 4.71 -7.21 -4.62
N PHE A 62 5.70 -7.75 -5.34
CA PHE A 62 5.52 -8.64 -6.49
C PHE A 62 4.78 -9.91 -6.09
N MET A 63 5.21 -10.52 -4.98
CA MET A 63 4.53 -11.70 -4.43
C MET A 63 3.08 -11.37 -4.02
N SER A 64 2.87 -10.23 -3.35
CA SER A 64 1.53 -9.76 -2.95
C SER A 64 0.61 -9.60 -4.15
N LEU A 65 1.06 -8.91 -5.21
CA LEU A 65 0.26 -8.68 -6.43
C LEU A 65 0.07 -9.94 -7.27
N GLY A 66 1.06 -10.85 -7.29
CA GLY A 66 0.92 -12.15 -7.95
C GLY A 66 -0.15 -13.02 -7.27
N LEU A 67 -0.13 -13.06 -5.93
CA LEU A 67 -1.14 -13.76 -5.14
C LEU A 67 -2.51 -13.09 -5.24
N ASP A 68 -2.56 -11.76 -5.30
CA ASP A 68 -3.78 -11.00 -5.54
C ASP A 68 -4.40 -11.32 -6.92
N SER A 69 -3.58 -11.31 -7.97
CA SER A 69 -4.00 -11.68 -9.33
C SER A 69 -4.60 -13.09 -9.37
N TYR A 70 -3.96 -14.04 -8.66
CA TYR A 70 -4.48 -15.39 -8.47
C TYR A 70 -5.82 -15.41 -7.72
N MET A 71 -5.96 -14.66 -6.62
CA MET A 71 -7.22 -14.59 -5.85
C MET A 71 -8.37 -14.04 -6.67
N PHE A 72 -8.16 -12.91 -7.36
CA PHE A 72 -9.17 -12.37 -8.27
C PHE A 72 -9.49 -13.34 -9.41
N SER A 73 -8.51 -14.08 -9.93
CA SER A 73 -8.76 -15.14 -10.92
C SER A 73 -9.55 -16.34 -10.36
N MET A 74 -9.53 -16.61 -9.05
CA MET A 74 -10.42 -17.61 -8.45
C MET A 74 -11.85 -17.06 -8.34
N ILE A 75 -12.00 -15.78 -7.98
CA ILE A 75 -13.30 -15.11 -7.84
C ILE A 75 -14.05 -15.07 -9.17
N THR A 76 -13.36 -14.85 -10.31
CA THR A 76 -13.98 -14.92 -11.65
C THR A 76 -14.61 -16.28 -11.94
N GLY A 77 -14.10 -17.34 -11.32
CA GLY A 77 -14.59 -18.71 -11.48
C GLY A 77 -15.83 -19.04 -10.67
N ILE A 78 -16.21 -18.20 -9.70
CA ILE A 78 -17.39 -18.41 -8.85
C ILE A 78 -18.64 -18.15 -9.69
N ARG A 79 -19.47 -19.19 -9.86
CA ARG A 79 -20.77 -19.09 -10.54
C ARG A 79 -21.88 -19.36 -9.53
N PRO A 80 -22.69 -18.35 -9.16
CA PRO A 80 -23.86 -18.62 -8.34
C PRO A 80 -24.85 -19.48 -9.15
N LEU A 81 -25.15 -20.68 -8.65
CA LEU A 81 -26.12 -21.57 -9.29
C LEU A 81 -27.52 -20.96 -9.19
N VAL A 82 -28.20 -20.77 -10.33
CA VAL A 82 -29.61 -20.36 -10.39
C VAL A 82 -30.48 -21.63 -10.34
N GLN A 83 -30.67 -22.20 -9.16
CA GLN A 83 -31.56 -23.36 -8.98
C GLN A 83 -33.01 -22.91 -8.76
N GLY A 84 -33.72 -22.55 -9.84
CA GLY A 84 -35.20 -22.50 -9.93
C GLY A 84 -36.02 -21.68 -8.90
N LYS A 85 -35.41 -21.14 -7.84
CA LYS A 85 -36.01 -20.45 -6.70
C LYS A 85 -35.19 -19.22 -6.23
N GLY A 86 -34.04 -18.94 -6.85
CA GLY A 86 -33.20 -17.79 -6.50
C GLY A 86 -31.72 -18.03 -6.81
N ILE A 87 -30.94 -16.98 -6.64
CA ILE A 87 -29.47 -16.97 -6.73
C ILE A 87 -28.89 -17.61 -5.47
N SER A 88 -27.86 -18.45 -5.61
CA SER A 88 -27.15 -19.02 -4.46
C SER A 88 -26.42 -17.92 -3.68
N GLU A 89 -27.01 -17.50 -2.56
CA GLU A 89 -26.47 -16.46 -1.67
C GLU A 89 -25.10 -16.86 -1.09
N SER A 90 -24.86 -18.16 -0.85
CA SER A 90 -23.59 -18.68 -0.35
C SER A 90 -22.42 -18.47 -1.32
N ALA A 91 -22.65 -18.59 -2.62
CA ALA A 91 -21.63 -18.31 -3.64
C ALA A 91 -21.23 -16.83 -3.63
N CYS A 92 -22.19 -15.92 -3.45
CA CYS A 92 -21.91 -14.49 -3.35
C CYS A 92 -21.20 -14.12 -2.05
N LEU A 93 -21.60 -14.71 -0.92
CA LEU A 93 -20.88 -14.55 0.35
C LEU A 93 -19.43 -15.00 0.22
N GLN A 94 -19.18 -16.13 -0.44
CA GLN A 94 -17.82 -16.61 -0.71
C GLN A 94 -17.03 -15.63 -1.61
N ALA A 95 -17.63 -15.14 -2.69
CA ALA A 95 -16.96 -14.19 -3.59
C ALA A 95 -16.55 -12.90 -2.86
N TRP A 96 -17.43 -12.35 -2.02
CA TRP A 96 -17.15 -11.17 -1.21
C TRP A 96 -16.13 -11.44 -0.10
N ALA A 97 -16.20 -12.59 0.56
CA ALA A 97 -15.22 -13.01 1.57
C ALA A 97 -13.82 -13.22 1.01
N GLN A 98 -13.68 -13.69 -0.23
CA GLN A 98 -12.41 -13.79 -0.93
C GLN A 98 -11.95 -12.45 -1.52
N GLY A 99 -12.89 -11.62 -1.97
CA GLY A 99 -12.61 -10.31 -2.55
C GLY A 99 -11.99 -9.31 -1.59
N MET A 100 -12.38 -9.36 -0.30
CA MET A 100 -11.84 -8.48 0.74
C MET A 100 -10.32 -8.59 0.92
N PRO A 101 -9.75 -9.77 1.24
CA PRO A 101 -8.31 -9.92 1.33
C PRO A 101 -7.60 -9.64 0.00
N ALA A 102 -8.20 -9.98 -1.16
CA ALA A 102 -7.63 -9.66 -2.47
C ALA A 102 -7.47 -8.13 -2.64
N SER A 103 -8.53 -7.35 -2.47
CA SER A 103 -8.47 -5.89 -2.50
C SER A 103 -7.43 -5.30 -1.54
N GLY A 104 -7.26 -5.90 -0.36
CA GLY A 104 -6.19 -5.56 0.57
C GLY A 104 -4.79 -5.79 0.01
N LEU A 105 -4.53 -6.94 -0.62
CA LEU A 105 -3.25 -7.28 -1.25
C LEU A 105 -2.95 -6.39 -2.48
N LEU A 106 -3.97 -6.02 -3.25
CA LEU A 106 -3.86 -5.05 -4.33
C LEU A 106 -3.41 -3.69 -3.79
N ALA A 107 -4.04 -3.21 -2.71
CA ALA A 107 -3.69 -1.95 -2.07
C ALA A 107 -2.26 -1.96 -1.50
N VAL A 108 -1.88 -3.05 -0.81
CA VAL A 108 -0.52 -3.25 -0.29
C VAL A 108 0.52 -3.29 -1.41
N GLY A 109 0.24 -4.05 -2.47
CA GLY A 109 1.11 -4.14 -3.64
C GLY A 109 1.30 -2.80 -4.34
N GLY A 110 0.21 -2.09 -4.60
CA GLY A 110 0.22 -0.78 -5.23
C GLY A 110 0.95 0.29 -4.39
N THR A 111 0.71 0.32 -3.09
CA THR A 111 1.44 1.24 -2.18
C THR A 111 2.94 0.91 -2.13
N SER A 112 3.32 -0.38 -2.08
CA SER A 112 4.73 -0.79 -2.10
C SER A 112 5.45 -0.39 -3.39
N LEU A 113 4.76 -0.46 -4.54
CA LEU A 113 5.29 -0.02 -5.84
C LEU A 113 5.59 1.48 -5.82
N VAL A 114 4.64 2.30 -5.37
CA VAL A 114 4.79 3.76 -5.39
C VAL A 114 5.87 4.20 -4.39
N CYS A 115 5.88 3.63 -3.19
CA CYS A 115 6.91 3.92 -2.20
C CYS A 115 8.31 3.46 -2.66
N GLY A 116 8.43 2.29 -3.28
CA GLY A 116 9.71 1.79 -3.77
C GLY A 116 10.23 2.59 -4.98
N LEU A 117 9.36 3.01 -5.90
CA LEU A 117 9.74 3.93 -6.99
C LEU A 117 10.19 5.29 -6.44
N GLY A 118 9.51 5.81 -5.43
CA GLY A 118 9.91 7.04 -4.76
C GLY A 118 11.28 6.95 -4.10
N TRP A 119 11.57 5.82 -3.45
CA TRP A 119 12.90 5.53 -2.91
C TRP A 119 13.96 5.45 -4.01
N MET A 120 13.66 4.79 -5.13
CA MET A 120 14.57 4.72 -6.28
C MET A 120 14.88 6.12 -6.83
N LEU A 121 13.87 6.96 -7.05
CA LEU A 121 14.05 8.35 -7.51
C LEU A 121 14.90 9.18 -6.54
N SER A 122 14.64 9.06 -5.24
CA SER A 122 15.42 9.75 -4.20
C SER A 122 16.89 9.34 -4.24
N THR A 123 17.19 8.03 -4.34
CA THR A 123 18.58 7.53 -4.40
C THR A 123 19.32 7.99 -5.67
N HIS A 124 18.64 8.05 -6.81
CA HIS A 124 19.25 8.53 -8.06
C HIS A 124 19.63 10.01 -7.97
N GLN A 125 18.81 10.84 -7.32
CA GLN A 125 19.13 12.26 -7.13
C GLN A 125 20.32 12.45 -6.19
N THR A 126 20.40 11.67 -5.10
CA THR A 126 21.54 11.74 -4.18
C THR A 126 22.84 11.32 -4.86
N GLU A 127 22.81 10.26 -5.68
CA GLU A 127 23.98 9.82 -6.46
C GLU A 127 24.41 10.86 -7.50
N ALA A 128 23.45 11.52 -8.16
CA ALA A 128 23.72 12.58 -9.14
C ALA A 128 24.31 13.83 -8.48
N ALA A 129 23.77 14.24 -7.32
CA ALA A 129 24.27 15.38 -6.56
C ALA A 129 25.71 15.13 -6.07
N GLN A 130 26.01 13.94 -5.55
CA GLN A 130 27.35 13.60 -5.06
C GLN A 130 28.42 13.62 -6.16
N LYS A 131 28.08 13.19 -7.38
CA LYS A 131 29.00 13.29 -8.54
C LYS A 131 29.26 14.72 -8.99
N GLN A 132 28.40 15.67 -8.62
CA GLN A 132 28.48 17.07 -9.05
C GLN A 132 29.17 17.97 -8.00
N GLU A 133 29.11 17.59 -6.73
CA GLU A 133 29.76 18.30 -5.61
C GLU A 133 31.30 18.29 -5.70
N SER A 134 31.89 17.40 -6.52
CA SER A 134 33.33 17.45 -6.83
C SER A 134 33.76 18.65 -7.70
N GLY A 135 32.85 19.55 -8.10
CA GLY A 135 33.18 20.71 -8.95
C GLY A 135 32.50 22.04 -8.62
N THR A 136 31.27 22.09 -8.08
CA THR A 136 30.58 23.36 -7.76
C THR A 136 29.41 23.12 -6.80
N LEU A 137 29.33 23.86 -5.68
CA LEU A 137 28.17 23.85 -4.77
C LEU A 137 26.92 24.34 -5.51
N ARG A 138 26.06 23.41 -5.94
CA ARG A 138 24.67 23.72 -6.29
C ARG A 138 23.73 23.18 -5.21
N PRO A 139 22.69 23.93 -4.83
CA PRO A 139 21.68 23.43 -3.90
C PRO A 139 21.03 22.19 -4.49
N VAL A 140 20.98 21.11 -3.71
CA VAL A 140 20.30 19.87 -4.09
C VAL A 140 18.80 20.16 -4.17
N ASP A 141 18.20 19.99 -5.35
CA ASP A 141 16.78 20.22 -5.56
C ASP A 141 15.97 19.13 -4.83
N ASN A 142 15.38 19.51 -3.69
CA ASN A 142 14.50 18.69 -2.85
C ASN A 142 13.20 18.21 -3.53
N TYR A 143 13.05 18.43 -4.83
CA TYR A 143 11.81 18.21 -5.58
C TYR A 143 11.39 16.73 -5.62
N ALA A 144 12.30 15.76 -5.82
CA ALA A 144 11.87 14.36 -5.90
C ALA A 144 11.46 13.79 -4.55
N SER A 145 12.09 14.22 -3.45
CA SER A 145 11.66 13.83 -2.10
C SER A 145 10.26 14.37 -1.78
N TYR A 146 9.98 15.61 -2.19
CA TYR A 146 8.65 16.21 -2.07
C TYR A 146 7.61 15.49 -2.92
N LEU A 147 7.93 15.25 -4.20
CA LEU A 147 7.06 14.54 -5.14
C LEU A 147 6.74 13.12 -4.65
N THR A 148 7.75 12.39 -4.19
CA THR A 148 7.61 11.03 -3.63
C THR A 148 6.68 11.01 -2.44
N GLY A 149 6.81 11.97 -1.53
CA GLY A 149 5.96 12.08 -0.35
C GLY A 149 4.50 12.34 -0.70
N TRP A 150 4.24 13.25 -1.64
CA TRP A 150 2.88 13.53 -2.13
C TRP A 150 2.27 12.37 -2.91
N MET A 151 3.03 11.72 -3.79
CA MET A 151 2.56 10.54 -4.52
C MET A 151 2.21 9.41 -3.57
N SER A 152 3.06 9.14 -2.56
CA SER A 152 2.80 8.11 -1.56
C SER A 152 1.59 8.45 -0.70
N ALA A 153 1.47 9.70 -0.24
CA ALA A 153 0.32 10.14 0.55
C ALA A 153 -1.00 10.05 -0.23
N GLY A 154 -0.98 10.43 -1.51
CA GLY A 154 -2.14 10.32 -2.41
C GLY A 154 -2.56 8.87 -2.60
N VAL A 155 -1.62 7.97 -2.89
CA VAL A 155 -1.91 6.55 -3.10
C VAL A 155 -2.41 5.88 -1.83
N ILE A 156 -1.82 6.18 -0.68
CA ILE A 156 -2.30 5.69 0.63
C ILE A 156 -3.73 6.19 0.88
N LEU A 157 -4.00 7.48 0.66
CA LEU A 157 -5.33 8.05 0.87
C LEU A 157 -6.38 7.39 -0.05
N THR A 158 -6.08 7.30 -1.34
CA THR A 158 -6.99 6.71 -2.34
C THR A 158 -7.25 5.23 -2.05
N THR A 159 -6.21 4.45 -1.75
CA THR A 159 -6.37 3.02 -1.44
C THR A 159 -7.17 2.80 -0.16
N THR A 160 -6.91 3.56 0.92
CA THR A 160 -7.70 3.43 2.15
C THR A 160 -9.16 3.83 1.93
N LEU A 161 -9.44 4.87 1.15
CA LEU A 161 -10.83 5.26 0.83
C LEU A 161 -11.55 4.18 0.01
N LEU A 162 -10.88 3.58 -0.98
CA LEU A 162 -11.45 2.47 -1.75
C LEU A 162 -11.72 1.25 -0.86
N LEU A 163 -10.81 0.93 0.07
CA LEU A 163 -11.01 -0.15 1.04
C LEU A 163 -12.17 0.17 2.00
N ALA A 164 -12.35 1.43 2.41
CA ALA A 164 -13.48 1.84 3.26
C ALA A 164 -14.83 1.62 2.56
N VAL A 165 -14.94 1.97 1.27
CA VAL A 165 -16.14 1.69 0.48
C VAL A 165 -16.33 0.18 0.30
N THR A 166 -15.26 -0.56 0.03
CA THR A 166 -15.32 -2.03 -0.13
C THR A 166 -15.76 -2.73 1.17
N ASN A 167 -15.28 -2.26 2.33
CA ASN A 167 -15.69 -2.76 3.65
C ASN A 167 -17.18 -2.53 3.91
N TRP A 168 -17.70 -1.39 3.46
CA TRP A 168 -19.12 -1.08 3.58
C TRP A 168 -19.97 -2.09 2.82
N ASP A 169 -19.67 -2.27 1.52
CA ASP A 169 -20.40 -3.21 0.67
C ASP A 169 -20.25 -4.66 1.17
N PHE A 170 -19.06 -5.02 1.66
CA PHE A 170 -18.81 -6.32 2.27
C PHE A 170 -19.71 -6.60 3.49
N LEU A 171 -19.86 -5.63 4.39
CA LEU A 171 -20.72 -5.79 5.56
C LEU A 171 -22.19 -5.90 5.17
N ASP A 172 -22.62 -5.10 4.19
CA ASP A 172 -23.97 -5.18 3.64
C ASP A 172 -24.25 -6.59 3.10
N VAL A 173 -23.30 -7.20 2.38
CA VAL A 173 -23.45 -8.56 1.85
C VAL A 173 -23.41 -9.62 2.97
N MET A 174 -22.44 -9.55 3.87
CA MET A 174 -22.26 -10.56 4.93
C MET A 174 -23.41 -10.64 5.92
N TYR A 175 -24.11 -9.53 6.16
CA TYR A 175 -25.26 -9.46 7.08
C TYR A 175 -26.61 -9.41 6.37
N ALA A 176 -26.69 -9.94 5.14
CA ALA A 176 -27.92 -10.05 4.34
C ALA A 176 -28.69 -8.71 4.26
N LEU A 177 -27.96 -7.61 4.03
CA LEU A 177 -28.46 -6.24 3.91
C LEU A 177 -29.15 -5.70 5.18
N LYS A 178 -28.97 -6.36 6.32
CA LYS A 178 -29.43 -5.89 7.64
C LYS A 178 -28.29 -5.78 8.67
N PRO A 179 -27.15 -5.16 8.34
CA PRO A 179 -26.11 -4.91 9.33
C PRO A 179 -26.62 -3.92 10.39
N SER A 180 -26.11 -4.06 11.62
CA SER A 180 -26.40 -3.07 12.65
C SER A 180 -25.81 -1.70 12.26
N PRO A 181 -26.56 -0.59 12.40
CA PRO A 181 -26.05 0.74 12.08
C PRO A 181 -24.88 1.15 12.99
N PHE A 182 -24.73 0.48 14.13
CA PHE A 182 -23.55 0.63 14.98
C PHE A 182 -22.30 0.02 14.33
N LEU A 183 -22.39 -1.18 13.77
CA LEU A 183 -21.25 -1.85 13.11
C LEU A 183 -20.75 -1.05 11.91
N HIS A 184 -21.65 -0.57 11.05
CA HIS A 184 -21.28 0.30 9.92
C HIS A 184 -20.53 1.55 10.38
N ARG A 185 -21.09 2.26 11.37
CA ARG A 185 -20.45 3.47 11.91
C ARG A 185 -19.10 3.17 12.56
N ALA A 186 -18.98 2.04 13.27
CA ALA A 186 -17.74 1.62 13.90
C ALA A 186 -16.65 1.33 12.85
N VAL A 187 -16.94 0.51 11.84
CA VAL A 187 -15.97 0.16 10.79
C VAL A 187 -15.61 1.37 9.94
N LEU A 188 -16.59 2.17 9.52
CA LEU A 188 -16.31 3.40 8.78
C LEU A 188 -15.47 4.40 9.61
N SER A 189 -15.77 4.54 10.91
CA SER A 189 -14.97 5.42 11.78
C SER A 189 -13.54 4.92 11.94
N LEU A 190 -13.34 3.60 12.00
CA LEU A 190 -12.03 2.98 12.05
C LEU A 190 -11.26 3.24 10.75
N ASP A 191 -11.87 3.00 9.59
CA ASP A 191 -11.24 3.22 8.29
C ASP A 191 -10.87 4.69 8.07
N ILE A 192 -11.75 5.64 8.44
CA ILE A 192 -11.47 7.08 8.37
C ILE A 192 -10.33 7.47 9.32
N ALA A 193 -10.36 7.00 10.57
CA ALA A 193 -9.31 7.29 11.55
C ALA A 193 -7.95 6.78 11.06
N ILE A 194 -7.94 5.58 10.48
CA ILE A 194 -6.75 4.98 9.89
C ILE A 194 -6.27 5.78 8.68
N ALA A 195 -7.15 6.14 7.74
CA ALA A 195 -6.81 6.95 6.57
C ALA A 195 -6.20 8.30 6.95
N LEU A 196 -6.82 9.01 7.90
CA LEU A 196 -6.33 10.30 8.38
C LEU A 196 -4.99 10.15 9.11
N SER A 197 -4.82 9.06 9.88
CA SER A 197 -3.56 8.80 10.57
C SER A 197 -2.40 8.48 9.61
N SER A 198 -2.63 7.61 8.61
CA SER A 198 -1.59 7.18 7.66
C SER A 198 -1.19 8.32 6.73
N SER A 199 -2.16 8.99 6.12
CA SER A 199 -1.93 10.15 5.25
C SER A 199 -1.37 11.33 6.04
N GLY A 200 -1.83 11.55 7.27
CA GLY A 200 -1.28 12.57 8.16
C GLY A 200 0.20 12.32 8.49
N ILE A 201 0.58 11.09 8.82
CA ILE A 201 1.98 10.71 9.07
C ILE A 201 2.83 10.92 7.81
N ALA A 202 2.34 10.49 6.64
CA ALA A 202 3.04 10.66 5.37
C ALA A 202 3.26 12.16 5.05
N LEU A 203 2.21 12.98 5.18
CA LEU A 203 2.27 14.42 4.92
C LEU A 203 3.16 15.14 5.93
N VAL A 204 3.05 14.83 7.22
CA VAL A 204 3.89 15.45 8.25
C VAL A 204 5.36 15.12 8.03
N ARG A 205 5.71 13.90 7.61
CA ARG A 205 7.11 13.56 7.28
C ARG A 205 7.59 14.18 5.98
N THR A 206 6.71 14.29 5.00
CA THR A 206 7.02 14.95 3.74
C THR A 206 7.24 16.44 3.94
N CYS A 207 6.44 17.10 4.78
CA CYS A 207 6.47 18.56 4.95
C CYS A 207 7.38 19.05 6.08
N ARG A 208 7.77 18.20 7.05
CA ARG A 208 8.67 18.61 8.14
C ARG A 208 10.14 18.35 7.77
N PRO A 209 10.94 19.39 7.45
CA PRO A 209 12.35 19.22 7.18
C PRO A 209 13.10 18.68 8.41
N ARG A 210 14.09 17.82 8.16
CA ARG A 210 14.99 17.27 9.19
C ARG A 210 15.80 18.42 9.78
N ARG A 211 15.43 18.88 10.97
CA ARG A 211 16.10 19.98 11.71
C ARG A 211 17.53 19.67 12.21
N ARG A 212 18.11 18.51 11.89
CA ARG A 212 19.48 18.18 12.31
C ARG A 212 20.34 17.83 11.09
N PRO A 213 21.39 18.62 10.78
CA PRO A 213 22.44 18.19 9.88
C PRO A 213 23.24 17.09 10.60
N GLY A 214 22.86 15.84 10.36
CA GLY A 214 23.72 14.70 10.66
C GLY A 214 24.55 14.41 9.42
N ASN A 215 25.75 13.85 9.60
CA ASN A 215 26.70 13.57 8.53
C ASN A 215 26.02 13.02 7.26
N PRO A 216 26.26 13.63 6.06
CA PRO A 216 25.66 13.21 4.79
C PRO A 216 26.04 11.79 4.36
N HIS A 217 27.03 11.19 5.03
CA HIS A 217 27.46 9.81 4.79
C HIS A 217 26.63 8.73 5.48
N GLU A 218 25.68 9.10 6.35
CA GLU A 218 24.86 8.14 7.11
C GLU A 218 23.41 8.09 6.61
N SER A 219 23.27 7.87 5.30
CA SER A 219 22.04 7.40 4.65
C SER A 219 21.76 5.93 5.02
N ALA A 220 21.84 5.60 6.31
CA ALA A 220 21.49 4.27 6.78
C ALA A 220 20.00 4.05 6.47
N PRO A 221 19.66 2.99 5.71
CA PRO A 221 18.27 2.78 5.34
C PRO A 221 17.44 2.53 6.61
N PRO A 222 16.18 3.02 6.66
CA PRO A 222 15.38 2.96 7.86
C PRO A 222 15.16 1.51 8.27
N ARG A 223 15.39 1.19 9.54
CA ARG A 223 15.18 -0.15 10.14
C ARG A 223 13.75 -0.70 9.93
N THR A 224 12.80 0.12 9.50
CA THR A 224 11.40 -0.24 9.27
C THR A 224 11.12 -0.89 7.92
N LEU A 225 11.99 -0.73 6.91
CA LEU A 225 11.79 -1.28 5.58
C LEU A 225 11.73 -2.83 5.53
N PRO A 226 12.61 -3.59 6.21
CA PRO A 226 12.48 -5.05 6.25
C PRO A 226 11.21 -5.51 6.97
N TRP A 227 10.78 -4.80 8.03
CA TRP A 227 9.53 -5.10 8.71
C TRP A 227 8.30 -4.90 7.82
N ALA A 228 8.31 -3.87 6.96
CA ALA A 228 7.29 -3.69 5.95
C ALA A 228 7.26 -4.87 4.98
N ALA A 229 8.41 -5.27 4.42
CA ALA A 229 8.49 -6.40 3.50
C ALA A 229 8.00 -7.72 4.13
N TYR A 230 8.41 -8.04 5.37
CA TYR A 230 7.90 -9.23 6.06
C TYR A 230 6.40 -9.19 6.29
N SER A 231 5.87 -8.03 6.69
CA SER A 231 4.43 -7.87 6.92
C SER A 231 3.62 -8.07 5.63
N ILE A 232 4.11 -7.57 4.50
CA ILE A 232 3.51 -7.79 3.16
C ILE A 232 3.44 -9.28 2.82
N VAL A 233 4.55 -10.00 2.97
CA VAL A 233 4.61 -11.44 2.64
C VAL A 233 3.69 -12.25 3.56
N ILE A 234 3.69 -11.95 4.86
CA ILE A 234 2.82 -12.62 5.83
C ILE A 234 1.34 -12.33 5.51
N SER A 235 0.98 -11.07 5.22
CA SER A 235 -0.40 -10.74 4.84
C SER A 235 -0.84 -11.44 3.56
N ALA A 236 0.05 -11.55 2.57
CA ALA A 236 -0.23 -12.22 1.31
C ALA A 236 -0.45 -13.72 1.49
N ALA A 237 0.42 -14.39 2.27
CA ALA A 237 0.28 -15.80 2.59
C ALA A 237 -1.00 -16.09 3.40
N CYS A 238 -1.27 -15.30 4.45
CA CYS A 238 -2.47 -15.48 5.27
C CYS A 238 -3.76 -15.25 4.46
N GLY A 239 -3.80 -14.20 3.62
CA GLY A 239 -4.96 -13.91 2.77
C GLY A 239 -5.25 -15.01 1.76
N THR A 240 -4.22 -15.56 1.10
CA THR A 240 -4.39 -16.66 0.14
C THR A 240 -4.72 -17.99 0.80
N ILE A 241 -4.11 -18.33 1.93
CA ILE A 241 -4.48 -19.53 2.70
C ILE A 241 -5.94 -19.46 3.11
N PHE A 242 -6.39 -18.30 3.61
CA PHE A 242 -7.78 -18.09 3.97
C PHE A 242 -8.73 -18.26 2.79
N ALA A 243 -8.41 -17.66 1.63
CA ALA A 243 -9.22 -17.83 0.43
C ALA A 243 -9.29 -19.29 -0.04
N GLY A 244 -8.18 -20.02 0.03
CA GLY A 244 -8.13 -21.45 -0.24
C GLY A 244 -9.00 -22.26 0.72
N LEU A 245 -8.94 -21.97 2.02
CA LEU A 245 -9.78 -22.64 3.02
C LEU A 245 -11.27 -22.37 2.79
N LEU A 246 -11.65 -21.15 2.40
CA LEU A 246 -13.04 -20.82 2.08
C LEU A 246 -13.64 -21.69 0.98
N THR A 247 -12.84 -22.23 0.05
CA THR A 247 -13.36 -23.11 -1.01
C THR A 247 -13.84 -24.48 -0.52
N HIS A 248 -13.41 -24.90 0.66
CA HIS A 248 -13.74 -26.22 1.22
C HIS A 248 -14.96 -26.19 2.17
N TYR A 249 -15.44 -25.01 2.57
CA TYR A 249 -16.52 -24.93 3.55
C TYR A 249 -17.90 -25.09 2.90
N PRO A 250 -18.80 -25.91 3.49
CA PRO A 250 -20.12 -26.19 2.94
C PRO A 250 -21.05 -24.97 2.97
N GLU A 251 -22.08 -24.99 2.13
CA GLU A 251 -23.04 -23.90 1.87
C GLU A 251 -23.82 -23.40 3.10
N ASN A 252 -23.77 -24.11 4.23
CA ASN A 252 -24.48 -23.78 5.47
C ASN A 252 -23.60 -22.99 6.46
N TRP A 253 -23.38 -21.71 6.16
CA TRP A 253 -22.59 -20.83 7.03
C TRP A 253 -23.36 -20.56 8.33
N THR A 254 -22.86 -21.07 9.46
CA THR A 254 -23.43 -20.73 10.76
C THR A 254 -23.11 -19.27 11.10
N SER A 255 -23.91 -18.65 11.98
CA SER A 255 -23.67 -17.26 12.40
C SER A 255 -22.25 -17.04 12.95
N ALA A 256 -21.70 -18.04 13.67
CA ALA A 256 -20.33 -17.97 14.19
C ALA A 256 -19.27 -17.87 13.07
N TRP A 257 -19.46 -18.62 11.98
CA TRP A 257 -18.57 -18.54 10.81
C TRP A 257 -18.67 -17.20 10.10
N ILE A 258 -19.89 -16.66 9.93
CA ILE A 258 -20.10 -15.32 9.35
C ILE A 258 -19.33 -14.26 10.15
N TYR A 259 -19.38 -14.31 11.48
CA TYR A 259 -18.61 -13.40 12.33
C TYR A 259 -17.10 -13.58 12.15
N ALA A 260 -16.59 -14.82 12.17
CA ALA A 260 -15.16 -15.09 12.01
C ALA A 260 -14.63 -14.62 10.65
N ILE A 261 -15.37 -14.91 9.58
CA ILE A 261 -15.06 -14.51 8.20
C ILE A 261 -15.11 -12.98 8.06
N SER A 262 -16.10 -12.32 8.67
CA SER A 262 -16.20 -10.86 8.67
C SER A 262 -15.01 -10.20 9.36
N VAL A 263 -14.64 -10.69 10.54
CA VAL A 263 -13.49 -10.18 11.30
C VAL A 263 -12.20 -10.38 10.52
N PHE A 264 -12.00 -11.57 9.93
CA PHE A 264 -10.83 -11.85 9.11
C PHE A 264 -10.78 -10.96 7.85
N GLY A 265 -11.91 -10.83 7.16
CA GLY A 265 -12.06 -9.98 5.98
C GLY A 265 -11.69 -8.53 6.26
N ILE A 266 -12.17 -7.96 7.38
CA ILE A 266 -11.83 -6.58 7.78
C ILE A 266 -10.35 -6.46 8.19
N LEU A 267 -9.82 -7.46 8.92
CA LEU A 267 -8.43 -7.46 9.38
C LEU A 267 -7.45 -7.46 8.20
N PHE A 268 -7.65 -8.32 7.21
CA PHE A 268 -6.76 -8.45 6.05
C PHE A 268 -7.11 -7.51 4.90
N GLY A 269 -8.39 -7.12 4.78
CA GLY A 269 -8.85 -6.18 3.76
C GLY A 269 -8.55 -4.72 4.10
N SER A 270 -8.53 -4.32 5.38
CA SER A 270 -8.29 -2.92 5.76
C SER A 270 -7.15 -2.73 6.75
N ILE A 271 -7.19 -3.40 7.90
CA ILE A 271 -6.24 -3.12 9.00
C ILE A 271 -4.81 -3.43 8.59
N ALA A 272 -4.56 -4.60 7.99
CA ALA A 272 -3.23 -4.99 7.55
C ALA A 272 -2.68 -4.08 6.43
N PRO A 273 -3.42 -3.78 5.35
CA PRO A 273 -3.00 -2.82 4.33
C PRO A 273 -2.65 -1.45 4.88
N CYS A 274 -3.42 -0.97 5.83
CA CYS A 274 -3.18 0.32 6.44
C CYS A 274 -1.97 0.31 7.38
N GLY A 275 -1.81 -0.74 8.18
CA GLY A 275 -0.62 -0.93 9.03
C GLY A 275 0.66 -0.96 8.19
N ILE A 276 0.64 -1.68 7.06
CA ILE A 276 1.73 -1.72 6.09
C ILE A 276 1.96 -0.34 5.47
N SER A 277 0.90 0.37 5.07
CA SER A 277 0.99 1.73 4.53
C SER A 277 1.63 2.70 5.52
N ILE A 278 1.34 2.58 6.83
CA ILE A 278 1.99 3.36 7.88
C ILE A 278 3.47 3.00 7.99
N LEU A 279 3.82 1.71 7.95
CA LEU A 279 5.23 1.28 7.95
C LEU A 279 5.99 1.84 6.74
N LEU A 280 5.36 1.84 5.56
CA LEU A 280 5.92 2.40 4.33
C LEU A 280 6.05 3.91 4.40
N ALA A 281 5.03 4.63 4.86
CA ALA A 281 5.07 6.08 5.08
C ALA A 281 6.15 6.46 6.09
N MET A 282 6.32 5.66 7.14
CA MET A 282 7.40 5.84 8.10
C MET A 282 8.77 5.58 7.49
N SER A 283 8.83 4.73 6.47
CA SER A 283 10.06 4.43 5.77
C SER A 283 10.43 5.47 4.71
N LEU A 284 9.67 6.54 4.45
CA LEU A 284 10.02 7.51 3.39
C LEU A 284 11.21 8.42 3.75
N PRO A 285 12.02 8.85 2.76
CA PRO A 285 13.11 9.80 2.98
C PRO A 285 12.54 11.15 3.43
N ARG A 286 13.23 11.81 4.38
CA ARG A 286 12.83 13.12 4.90
C ARG A 286 13.47 14.23 4.07
N LEU A 287 12.77 15.34 3.91
CA LEU A 287 13.36 16.58 3.37
C LEU A 287 14.57 16.99 4.22
N GLU A 288 15.71 17.17 3.59
CA GLU A 288 16.82 17.89 4.20
C GLU A 288 16.50 19.38 4.12
N GLY A 289 16.38 20.01 5.28
CA GLY A 289 16.23 21.46 5.31
C GLY A 289 17.49 22.08 4.76
N SER A 290 17.37 22.95 3.75
CA SER A 290 18.44 23.85 3.38
C SER A 290 18.90 24.58 4.64
N ALA A 291 20.12 24.28 5.10
CA ALA A 291 20.70 25.04 6.19
C ALA A 291 20.68 26.52 5.77
N PRO A 292 20.29 27.45 6.67
CA PRO A 292 20.51 28.86 6.38
C PRO A 292 21.97 29.03 6.03
N ALA A 293 22.26 29.61 4.86
CA ALA A 293 23.60 29.83 4.38
C ALA A 293 24.41 30.41 5.54
N ALA A 294 25.43 29.67 5.99
CA ALA A 294 26.31 30.17 7.04
C ALA A 294 26.78 31.56 6.60
N PRO A 295 26.66 32.60 7.45
CA PRO A 295 27.16 33.91 7.09
C PRO A 295 28.61 33.73 6.65
N LEU A 296 28.92 34.19 5.43
CA LEU A 296 30.27 34.23 4.89
C LEU A 296 31.21 34.66 6.01
N GLN A 297 32.04 33.74 6.51
CA GLN A 297 33.11 34.13 7.42
C GLN A 297 33.93 35.17 6.65
N PRO A 298 34.06 36.41 7.15
CA PRO A 298 34.89 37.41 6.50
C PRO A 298 36.28 36.79 6.37
N ALA A 299 36.80 36.81 5.14
CA ALA A 299 38.11 36.26 4.80
C ALA A 299 39.11 36.66 5.88
N ALA A 300 39.70 35.66 6.55
CA ALA A 300 40.74 35.91 7.52
C ALA A 300 41.82 36.75 6.83
N ALA A 301 42.06 37.95 7.37
CA ALA A 301 43.04 38.87 6.84
C ALA A 301 44.40 38.15 6.77
N VAL A 302 44.96 38.09 5.58
CA VAL A 302 46.32 37.58 5.33
C VAL A 302 47.29 38.47 6.13
N PRO A 303 48.09 37.91 7.06
CA PRO A 303 49.08 38.71 7.78
C PRO A 303 50.16 39.20 6.80
N PRO A 304 50.65 40.44 6.93
CA PRO A 304 51.65 40.98 6.03
C PRO A 304 52.97 40.20 6.14
N GLU A 305 53.56 39.88 4.99
CA GLU A 305 54.90 39.30 4.89
C GLU A 305 55.93 40.22 5.56
N PRO A 306 56.86 39.67 6.38
CA PRO A 306 57.99 40.44 6.88
C PRO A 306 58.93 40.76 5.71
N VAL A 307 59.06 42.04 5.39
CA VAL A 307 60.08 42.56 4.48
C VAL A 307 61.44 42.41 5.19
N SER A 308 62.29 41.54 4.66
CA SER A 308 63.71 41.42 5.01
C SER A 308 64.58 42.15 4.01
#